data_AF-K9JFJ2-F1
#
_entry.id   AF-K9JFJ2-F1
#
_cell.length_a   1.000
_cell.length_b   1.000
_cell.length_c   1.000
_cell.angle_alpha   90.00
_cell.angle_beta   90.00
_cell.angle_gamma   90.00
#
_symmetry.space_group_name_H-M   'P 1'
#
loop_
_entity.id
_entity.type
_entity.pdbx_description
1 polymer ?
#
loop_
_entity_poly.entity_id
_entity_poly.type
_entity_poly.pdbx_seq_one_letter_code
_entity_poly.pdbx_strand_id
1 'polypeptide(L)'
;QLLEDHRTTMERDGDSIWLTIHNVTKADQGEYICEAVNYVGEARSVALVVVVSQEMKFMPAPPAVTHQHVMEFDVEEDDSSRSPSPQEILLEVELDENEVKEFEKQVKIITIPEY
;
A
#
# COMPACT_ATOMS: atom_id res chain seq x y z
N GLN A 1 -21.53 -6.57 21.87
CA GLN A 1 -20.41 -7.25 22.55
C GLN A 1 -19.85 -8.28 21.59
N LEU A 2 -18.56 -8.23 21.28
CA LEU A 2 -17.93 -9.27 20.46
C LEU A 2 -17.84 -10.56 21.27
N LEU A 3 -18.21 -11.68 20.66
CA LEU A 3 -18.19 -13.00 21.27
C LEU A 3 -17.09 -13.81 20.59
N GLU A 4 -16.52 -14.79 21.31
CA GLU A 4 -15.64 -15.75 20.66
C GLU A 4 -16.40 -16.55 19.61
N ASP A 5 -15.77 -16.71 18.45
CA ASP A 5 -16.30 -17.46 17.31
C ASP A 5 -15.11 -18.00 16.50
N HIS A 6 -15.37 -18.70 15.39
CA HIS A 6 -14.38 -19.29 14.49
C HIS A 6 -13.30 -18.32 13.98
N ARG A 7 -13.54 -17.00 14.03
CA ARG A 7 -12.58 -15.96 13.64
C ARG A 7 -12.06 -15.12 14.80
N THR A 8 -12.63 -15.24 15.99
CA THR A 8 -12.35 -14.32 17.10
C THR A 8 -11.99 -15.10 18.35
N THR A 9 -10.79 -14.86 18.85
CA THR A 9 -10.29 -15.49 20.08
C THR A 9 -10.06 -14.43 21.15
N MET A 10 -10.41 -14.77 22.39
CA MET A 10 -10.19 -13.90 23.55
C MET A 10 -9.27 -14.62 24.54
N GLU A 11 -8.12 -14.02 24.81
CA GLU A 11 -7.15 -14.57 25.76
C GLU A 11 -7.06 -13.66 26.99
N ARG A 12 -6.86 -14.26 28.15
CA ARG A 12 -6.66 -13.53 29.40
C ARG A 12 -5.43 -14.05 30.11
N ASP A 13 -4.53 -13.12 30.44
CA ASP A 13 -3.37 -13.37 31.28
C ASP A 13 -3.35 -12.36 32.44
N GLY A 14 -3.74 -12.84 33.62
CA GLY A 14 -3.95 -12.00 34.81
C GLY A 14 -4.97 -10.88 34.57
N ASP A 15 -4.47 -9.64 34.58
CA ASP A 15 -5.24 -8.41 34.35
C ASP A 15 -5.24 -7.95 32.88
N SER A 16 -4.50 -8.65 32.02
CA SER A 16 -4.45 -8.37 30.58
C SER A 16 -5.47 -9.22 29.83
N ILE A 17 -6.23 -8.60 28.93
CA ILE A 17 -7.19 -9.26 28.05
C ILE A 17 -6.86 -8.89 26.60
N TRP A 18 -6.84 -9.89 25.74
CA TRP A 18 -6.50 -9.76 24.32
C TRP A 18 -7.68 -10.21 23.48
N LEU A 19 -7.97 -9.46 22.42
CA LEU A 19 -8.94 -9.83 21.40
C LEU A 19 -8.19 -9.98 20.08
N THR A 20 -8.20 -11.18 19.51
CA THR A 20 -7.59 -11.45 18.20
C THR A 20 -8.67 -11.77 17.18
N ILE A 21 -8.64 -11.08 16.04
CA ILE A 21 -9.56 -11.32 14.91
C ILE A 21 -8.75 -11.84 13.74
N HIS A 22 -9.01 -13.08 13.34
CA HIS A 22 -8.40 -13.77 12.20
C HIS A 22 -9.20 -13.54 10.92
N ASN A 23 -8.50 -13.58 9.78
CA ASN A 23 -9.08 -13.36 8.45
C ASN A 23 -9.86 -12.03 8.41
N VAL A 24 -9.17 -10.92 8.65
CA VAL A 24 -9.75 -9.58 8.69
C VAL A 24 -10.29 -9.20 7.31
N THR A 25 -11.49 -8.64 7.30
CA THR A 25 -12.25 -8.15 6.14
C THR A 25 -12.60 -6.69 6.32
N LYS A 26 -13.05 -6.03 5.26
CA LYS A 26 -13.56 -4.64 5.33
C LYS A 26 -14.72 -4.45 6.31
N ALA A 27 -15.48 -5.52 6.60
CA ALA A 27 -16.59 -5.46 7.56
C ALA A 27 -16.10 -5.36 9.02
N ASP A 28 -14.84 -5.71 9.30
CA ASP A 28 -14.26 -5.62 10.63
C ASP A 28 -13.71 -4.21 10.94
N GLN A 29 -13.80 -3.27 10.00
CA GLN A 29 -13.51 -1.86 10.26
C GLN A 29 -14.59 -1.26 11.17
N GLY A 30 -14.18 -0.42 12.12
CA GLY A 30 -15.12 0.25 13.00
C GLY A 30 -14.47 0.73 14.30
N GLU A 31 -15.33 1.18 15.21
CA GLU A 31 -14.94 1.56 16.56
C GLU A 31 -14.92 0.33 17.47
N TYR A 32 -13.78 0.08 18.10
CA TYR A 32 -13.57 -0.97 19.09
C TYR A 32 -13.49 -0.35 20.47
N ILE A 33 -14.25 -0.90 21.42
CA ILE A 33 -14.37 -0.39 22.78
C ILE A 33 -13.89 -1.48 23.73
N CYS A 34 -12.92 -1.14 24.57
CA CYS A 34 -12.53 -1.94 25.73
C CYS A 34 -13.13 -1.30 26.97
N GLU A 35 -13.91 -2.07 27.73
CA GLU A 35 -14.59 -1.62 28.94
C GLU A 35 -14.26 -2.55 30.10
N ALA A 36 -13.74 -1.99 31.18
CA ALA A 36 -13.38 -2.68 32.41
C ALA A 36 -14.24 -2.16 33.56
N VAL A 37 -14.96 -3.05 34.24
CA VAL A 37 -15.89 -2.71 35.32
C VAL A 37 -15.49 -3.45 36.60
N ASN A 38 -15.41 -2.73 37.71
CA ASN A 38 -15.22 -3.30 39.04
C ASN A 38 -16.25 -2.70 40.04
N TYR A 39 -16.18 -3.11 41.31
CA TYR A 39 -17.13 -2.65 42.34
C TYR A 39 -17.00 -1.15 42.70
N VAL A 40 -15.90 -0.51 42.29
CA VAL A 40 -15.62 0.92 42.54
C VAL A 40 -16.07 1.78 41.37
N GLY A 41 -16.00 1.27 40.14
CA GLY A 41 -16.40 2.01 38.94
C GLY A 41 -16.02 1.32 37.63
N GLU A 42 -16.07 2.09 36.56
CA GLU A 42 -15.80 1.64 35.18
C GLU A 42 -14.68 2.47 34.52
N ALA A 43 -13.94 1.83 33.64
CA ALA A 43 -12.95 2.45 32.77
C ALA A 43 -13.19 2.01 31.32
N ARG A 44 -13.15 2.96 30.38
CA ARG A 44 -13.42 2.71 28.97
C ARG A 44 -12.32 3.30 28.07
N SER A 45 -11.91 2.53 27.07
CA SER A 45 -10.99 2.94 26.01
C SER A 45 -11.60 2.66 24.64
N VAL A 46 -11.34 3.53 23.67
CA VAL A 46 -11.96 3.49 22.34
C VAL A 46 -10.87 3.61 21.27
N ALA A 47 -10.92 2.74 20.27
CA ALA A 47 -9.99 2.73 19.14
C ALA A 47 -10.75 2.62 17.81
N LEU A 48 -10.47 3.51 16.86
CA LEU A 48 -10.99 3.42 15.49
C LEU A 48 -10.04 2.57 14.64
N VAL A 49 -10.52 1.43 14.16
CA VAL A 49 -9.76 0.51 13.31
C VAL A 49 -10.25 0.63 11.88
N VAL A 50 -9.33 0.94 10.95
CA VAL A 50 -9.60 1.02 9.50
C VAL A 50 -8.91 -0.15 8.82
N VAL A 51 -9.66 -0.92 8.02
CA VAL A 51 -9.12 -2.05 7.27
C VAL A 51 -8.86 -1.60 5.85
N VAL A 52 -7.61 -1.67 5.38
CA VAL A 52 -7.21 -1.33 4.01
C VAL A 52 -6.94 -2.60 3.21
N SER A 53 -7.45 -2.68 1.98
CA SER A 53 -7.11 -3.77 1.06
C SER A 53 -5.71 -3.50 0.53
N GLN A 54 -4.91 -4.55 0.41
CA GLN A 54 -3.53 -4.45 -0.09
C GLN A 54 -3.47 -4.20 -1.61
N GLU A 55 -4.61 -3.99 -2.27
CA GLU A 55 -4.71 -3.69 -3.70
C GLU A 55 -4.20 -2.28 -4.07
N MET A 56 -3.79 -1.47 -3.09
CA MET A 56 -3.34 -0.10 -3.30
C MET A 56 -2.00 0.17 -2.60
N LYS A 57 -0.96 -0.59 -2.97
CA LYS A 57 0.44 -0.20 -2.65
C LYS A 57 1.33 0.03 -3.87
N PHE A 58 0.80 -0.07 -5.09
CA PHE A 58 1.61 0.08 -6.30
C PHE A 58 0.94 0.93 -7.38
N MET A 59 0.31 2.04 -6.98
CA MET A 59 0.29 3.18 -7.88
C MET A 59 1.48 4.04 -7.49
N PRO A 60 2.64 3.92 -8.18
CA PRO A 60 3.69 4.92 -8.00
C PRO A 60 3.02 6.28 -8.18
N ALA A 61 3.27 7.21 -7.24
CA ALA A 61 2.81 8.57 -7.41
C ALA A 61 3.24 9.01 -8.82
N PRO A 62 2.36 9.66 -9.61
CA PRO A 62 2.77 10.15 -10.92
C PRO A 62 4.06 10.94 -10.72
N PRO A 63 5.12 10.65 -11.51
CA PRO A 63 6.43 11.22 -11.28
C PRO A 63 6.27 12.74 -11.16
N ALA A 64 6.89 13.33 -10.15
CA ALA A 64 6.90 14.78 -10.00
C ALA A 64 7.52 15.35 -11.29
N VAL A 65 6.70 16.03 -12.11
CA VAL A 65 7.16 16.60 -13.37
C VAL A 65 8.01 17.82 -13.01
N THR A 66 9.33 17.61 -12.89
CA THR A 66 10.28 18.69 -12.60
C THR A 66 10.56 19.54 -13.85
N HIS A 67 10.34 18.99 -15.04
CA HIS A 67 10.58 19.66 -16.32
C HIS A 67 9.49 19.30 -17.33
N GLN A 68 8.81 20.32 -17.86
CA GLN A 68 7.83 20.17 -18.94
C GLN A 68 8.49 20.59 -20.27
N HIS A 69 8.80 19.64 -21.15
CA HIS A 69 9.13 19.94 -22.54
C HIS A 69 7.83 20.13 -23.32
N VAL A 70 7.50 21.37 -23.65
CA VAL A 70 6.39 21.69 -24.57
C VAL A 70 6.95 21.60 -25.99
N MET A 71 6.46 20.64 -26.78
CA MET A 71 6.73 20.63 -28.22
C MET A 71 5.69 21.51 -28.90
N GLU A 72 6.11 22.71 -29.32
CA GLU A 72 5.35 23.51 -30.28
C GLU A 72 5.67 23.00 -31.68
N PHE A 73 4.66 22.52 -32.38
CA PHE A 73 4.76 22.16 -33.78
C PHE A 73 4.20 23.31 -34.60
N ASP A 74 5.06 24.04 -35.31
CA ASP A 74 4.64 24.97 -36.34
C ASP A 74 4.06 24.16 -37.51
N VAL A 75 2.74 24.05 -37.55
CA VAL A 75 2.03 23.47 -38.68
C VAL A 75 1.92 24.55 -39.75
N GLU A 76 2.90 24.63 -40.63
CA GLU A 76 2.79 25.43 -41.86
C GLU A 76 1.73 24.78 -42.78
N GLU A 77 0.74 25.56 -43.24
CA GLU A 77 -0.42 25.08 -44.02
C GLU A 77 -0.10 24.74 -45.50
N ASP A 78 1.10 24.29 -45.84
CA ASP A 78 1.40 23.84 -47.21
C ASP A 78 2.02 22.44 -47.28
N ASP A 79 1.48 21.69 -48.22
CA ASP A 79 1.40 20.24 -48.28
C ASP A 79 2.69 19.63 -48.84
N SER A 80 3.59 19.12 -47.98
CA SER A 80 4.76 18.31 -48.40
C SER A 80 5.34 17.46 -47.26
N SER A 81 4.66 16.35 -46.95
CA SER A 81 5.24 15.04 -46.59
C SER A 81 6.40 14.99 -45.56
N ARG A 82 6.32 15.68 -44.42
CA ARG A 82 7.30 15.47 -43.34
C ARG A 82 6.60 15.05 -42.07
N SER A 83 6.38 13.75 -41.92
CA SER A 83 6.08 13.17 -40.61
C SER A 83 7.25 13.54 -39.68
N PRO A 84 7.04 14.28 -38.57
CA PRO A 84 8.12 14.59 -37.65
C PRO A 84 8.70 13.26 -37.15
N SER A 85 10.03 13.14 -37.21
CA SER A 85 10.74 11.94 -36.76
C SER A 85 10.31 11.61 -35.32
N PRO A 86 10.04 10.34 -34.98
CA PRO A 86 9.79 9.96 -33.60
C PRO A 86 10.97 10.42 -32.74
N GLN A 87 10.72 11.31 -31.79
CA GLN A 87 11.72 11.70 -30.80
C GLN A 87 11.75 10.60 -29.74
N GLU A 88 12.90 9.96 -29.53
CA GLU A 88 13.07 9.05 -28.40
C GLU A 88 13.11 9.89 -27.11
N ILE A 89 12.14 9.65 -26.22
CA ILE A 89 12.08 10.32 -24.92
C ILE A 89 12.72 9.37 -23.90
N LEU A 90 13.95 9.69 -23.47
CA LEU A 90 14.61 8.99 -22.36
C LEU A 90 14.18 9.65 -21.03
N LEU A 91 13.47 8.89 -20.19
CA LEU A 91 13.10 9.34 -18.85
C LEU A 91 14.12 8.81 -17.85
N GLU A 92 15.00 9.68 -17.36
CA GLU A 92 15.93 9.35 -16.27
C GLU A 92 15.18 9.45 -14.94
N VAL A 93 14.93 8.31 -14.30
CA VAL A 93 14.36 8.24 -12.96
C VAL A 93 15.49 7.96 -11.95
N GLU A 94 15.69 8.88 -11.02
CA GLU A 94 16.58 8.66 -9.88
C GLU A 94 15.83 7.82 -8.84
N LEU A 95 16.22 6.55 -8.69
CA LEU A 95 15.64 5.64 -7.70
C LEU A 95 16.52 5.60 -6.45
N ASP A 96 15.90 5.68 -5.27
CA ASP A 96 16.60 5.55 -3.99
C ASP A 96 17.17 4.13 -3.81
N GLU A 97 18.35 4.00 -3.17
CA GLU A 97 19.00 2.70 -2.93
C GLU A 97 18.09 1.68 -2.22
N ASN A 98 17.13 2.15 -1.43
CA ASN A 98 16.18 1.31 -0.73
C ASN A 98 15.13 0.71 -1.67
N GLU A 99 14.70 1.44 -2.71
CA GLU A 99 13.78 0.96 -3.73
C GLU A 99 14.47 -0.05 -4.66
N VAL A 100 15.74 0.21 -5.03
CA VAL A 100 16.55 -0.72 -5.83
C VAL A 100 16.72 -2.07 -5.12
N LYS A 101 17.02 -2.07 -3.81
CA LYS A 101 17.12 -3.29 -2.99
C LYS A 101 15.80 -4.06 -2.88
N GLU A 102 14.67 -3.38 -2.96
CA GLU A 102 13.34 -4.02 -2.94
C GLU A 102 13.03 -4.72 -4.26
N PHE A 103 13.46 -4.17 -5.41
CA PHE A 103 13.37 -4.83 -6.72
C PHE A 103 14.30 -6.04 -6.84
N GLU A 104 15.55 -5.94 -6.37
CA GLU A 104 16.50 -7.07 -6.40
C GLU A 104 16.03 -8.26 -5.56
N LYS A 105 15.32 -8.02 -4.43
CA LYS A 105 14.73 -9.10 -3.62
C LYS A 105 13.66 -9.91 -4.36
N GLN A 106 12.98 -9.31 -5.34
CA GLN A 106 11.90 -9.96 -6.09
C GLN A 106 12.41 -10.78 -7.29
N VAL A 107 13.64 -10.54 -7.76
CA VAL A 107 14.25 -11.31 -8.86
C VAL A 107 15.38 -12.19 -8.33
N LYS A 108 15.02 -13.34 -7.75
CA LYS A 108 15.98 -14.37 -7.33
C LYS A 108 16.14 -15.41 -8.43
N ILE A 109 17.14 -15.25 -9.30
CA ILE A 109 17.52 -16.29 -10.27
C ILE A 109 18.27 -17.39 -9.52
N ILE A 110 17.62 -18.52 -9.29
CA ILE A 110 18.26 -19.72 -8.73
C ILE A 110 18.74 -20.58 -9.91
N THR A 111 20.05 -20.65 -10.11
CA THR A 111 20.66 -21.66 -10.98
C THR A 111 21.05 -22.87 -10.15
N ILE A 112 20.48 -24.04 -10.45
CA ILE A 112 20.91 -25.31 -9.88
C ILE A 112 22.07 -25.82 -10.76
N PRO A 113 23.29 -26.02 -10.22
CA PRO A 113 24.35 -26.66 -10.98
C PRO A 113 24.02 -28.16 -11.15
N GLU A 114 23.93 -28.63 -12.38
CA GLU A 114 23.90 -30.07 -12.69
C GLU A 114 25.30 -30.65 -12.54
N TYR A 115 25.44 -31.70 -11.71
CA TYR A 115 26.49 -32.72 -11.81
C TYR A 115 25.91 -34.07 -11.40
#